data_AF-A0A935WLL8-F1
#
_entry.id   AF-A0A935WLL8-F1
#
_cell.length_a   1.000
_cell.length_b   1.000
_cell.length_c   1.000
_cell.angle_alpha   90.00
_cell.angle_beta   90.00
_cell.angle_gamma   90.00
#
_symmetry.space_group_name_H-M   'P 1'
#
loop_
_entity.id
_entity.type
_entity.pdbx_description
1 polymer ?
#
loop_
_entity_poly.entity_id
_entity_poly.type
_entity_poly.pdbx_seq_one_letter_code
_entity_poly.pdbx_strand_id
1 'polypeptide(L)'
;MRTSWTLAVLPFLVACGSGPARTPVATPAPSLRCLPAATGPTTDPADAEPAALRGQRARVVRNGATLLLRVRDTAVALTDQLGDSVPADEQVRYSFVAVRPELGLYEVAVLAWERSATLLVDVVTGHRTVTWAPPVASPDGRRLAVASLDLEAGFNPNGLQVWRRGRDSLELEWEVELTGWGPGPARWLDAGRFLVSRVPAADSDAGAGCVVVARAARGWRVTAP
;
A
#
# COMPACT_ATOMS: atom_id res chain seq x y z
N MET A 1 48.20 -35.99 -41.71
CA MET A 1 47.62 -35.31 -42.89
C MET A 1 46.35 -34.60 -42.41
N ARG A 2 46.36 -33.27 -42.37
CA ARG A 2 45.26 -32.44 -41.86
C ARG A 2 44.46 -31.90 -43.05
N THR A 3 43.18 -32.21 -43.14
CA THR A 3 42.25 -31.68 -44.14
C THR A 3 41.51 -30.49 -43.54
N SER A 4 41.87 -29.28 -43.98
CA SER A 4 41.11 -28.04 -43.74
C SER A 4 39.82 -28.04 -44.55
N TRP A 5 38.71 -27.66 -43.91
CA TRP A 5 37.46 -27.30 -44.57
C TRP A 5 37.25 -25.79 -44.39
N THR A 6 37.15 -25.06 -45.50
CA THR A 6 36.85 -23.62 -45.51
C THR A 6 35.35 -23.47 -45.78
N LEU A 7 34.59 -23.04 -44.77
CA LEU A 7 33.18 -22.66 -44.92
C LEU A 7 33.10 -21.19 -45.33
N ALA A 8 32.57 -20.92 -46.52
CA ALA A 8 32.22 -19.58 -46.97
C ALA A 8 30.91 -19.14 -46.30
N VAL A 9 30.95 -18.04 -45.55
CA VAL A 9 29.78 -17.40 -44.95
C VAL A 9 29.32 -16.28 -45.90
N LEU A 10 28.11 -16.42 -46.45
CA LEU A 10 27.41 -15.35 -47.17
C LEU A 10 26.77 -14.38 -46.18
N PRO A 11 26.88 -13.05 -46.37
CA PRO A 11 26.16 -12.09 -45.54
C PRO A 11 24.69 -12.02 -45.98
N PHE A 12 23.77 -12.35 -45.08
CA PHE A 12 22.36 -12.00 -45.21
C PHE A 12 22.18 -10.53 -44.83
N LEU A 13 21.90 -9.68 -45.82
CA LEU A 13 21.40 -8.33 -45.61
C LEU A 13 19.93 -8.43 -45.15
N VAL A 14 19.69 -8.25 -43.86
CA VAL A 14 18.34 -8.07 -43.30
C VAL A 14 17.94 -6.61 -43.52
N ALA A 15 16.97 -6.39 -44.41
CA ALA A 15 16.33 -5.10 -44.58
C ALA A 15 15.42 -4.82 -43.36
N CYS A 16 15.82 -3.86 -42.52
CA CYS A 16 14.96 -3.33 -41.46
C CYS A 16 13.78 -2.57 -42.09
N GLY A 17 12.61 -3.20 -42.17
CA GLY A 17 11.36 -2.53 -42.49
C GLY A 17 10.96 -1.59 -41.36
N SER A 18 10.98 -0.28 -41.63
CA SER A 18 10.43 0.76 -40.77
C SER A 18 8.90 0.67 -40.76
N GLY A 19 8.35 -0.09 -39.81
CA GLY A 19 6.92 -0.08 -39.52
C GLY A 19 6.45 1.28 -39.01
N PRO A 20 5.22 1.71 -39.31
CA PRO A 20 4.71 3.01 -38.88
C PRO A 20 4.72 3.10 -37.35
N ALA A 21 5.29 4.20 -36.84
CA ALA A 21 5.31 4.51 -35.42
C ALA A 21 3.87 4.51 -34.88
N ARG A 22 3.56 3.60 -33.96
CA ARG A 22 2.30 3.62 -33.23
C ARG A 22 2.25 4.91 -32.42
N THR A 23 1.34 5.80 -32.76
CA THR A 23 1.04 6.99 -31.96
C THR A 23 0.64 6.53 -30.55
N PRO A 24 1.32 6.96 -29.48
CA PRO A 24 0.89 6.63 -28.13
C PRO A 24 -0.51 7.21 -27.91
N VAL A 25 -1.45 6.35 -27.53
CA VAL A 25 -2.80 6.77 -27.12
C VAL A 25 -2.63 7.66 -25.90
N ALA A 26 -3.03 8.92 -26.02
CA ALA A 26 -2.99 9.87 -24.91
C ALA A 26 -3.98 9.41 -23.83
N THR A 27 -3.46 8.94 -22.69
CA THR A 27 -4.28 8.65 -21.51
C THR A 27 -4.92 9.97 -21.04
N PRO A 28 -6.25 10.03 -20.84
CA PRO A 28 -6.88 11.25 -20.34
C PRO A 28 -6.29 11.62 -18.98
N ALA A 29 -6.11 12.92 -18.76
CA ALA A 29 -5.58 13.44 -17.50
C ALA A 29 -6.48 13.00 -16.32
N PRO A 30 -5.90 12.57 -15.19
CA PRO A 30 -6.68 12.19 -14.02
C PRO A 30 -7.49 13.39 -13.51
N SER A 31 -8.79 13.19 -13.28
CA SER A 31 -9.67 14.22 -12.75
C SER A 31 -9.30 14.57 -11.30
N LEU A 32 -9.31 15.85 -10.93
CA LEU A 32 -9.05 16.35 -9.57
C LEU A 32 -10.26 16.19 -8.63
N ARG A 33 -11.00 15.08 -8.74
CA ARG A 33 -12.13 14.79 -7.86
C ARG A 33 -11.69 13.91 -6.69
N CYS A 34 -12.04 14.30 -5.47
CA CYS A 34 -11.84 13.44 -4.32
C CYS A 34 -12.70 12.19 -4.41
N LEU A 35 -12.20 11.12 -3.79
CA LEU A 35 -13.06 10.02 -3.40
C LEU A 35 -13.98 10.54 -2.29
N PRO A 36 -15.28 10.19 -2.30
CA PRO A 36 -16.10 10.47 -1.13
C PRO A 36 -15.41 9.87 0.09
N ALA A 37 -15.53 10.54 1.25
CA ALA A 37 -15.20 9.88 2.50
C ALA A 37 -15.96 8.54 2.52
N ALA A 38 -15.31 7.45 2.88
CA ALA A 38 -15.95 6.15 2.83
C ALA A 38 -17.18 6.15 3.76
N THR A 39 -18.38 6.24 3.19
CA THR A 39 -19.66 6.24 3.91
C THR A 39 -20.24 4.84 3.81
N GLY A 40 -19.85 3.94 4.71
CA GLY A 40 -20.44 2.61 4.81
C GLY A 40 -19.56 1.64 5.60
N PRO A 41 -20.14 0.57 6.15
CA PRO A 41 -19.39 -0.40 6.94
C PRO A 41 -18.35 -1.07 6.05
N THR A 42 -17.08 -0.69 6.22
CA THR A 42 -15.95 -1.51 5.84
C THR A 42 -16.14 -2.82 6.59
N THR A 43 -16.36 -3.93 5.89
CA THR A 43 -16.45 -5.27 6.51
C THR A 43 -15.27 -5.44 7.45
N ASP A 44 -15.51 -5.91 8.67
CA ASP A 44 -14.44 -6.22 9.62
C ASP A 44 -13.39 -7.09 8.91
N PRO A 45 -12.08 -6.74 8.95
CA PRO A 45 -11.06 -7.55 8.32
C PRO A 45 -11.09 -9.03 8.73
N ALA A 46 -11.53 -9.34 9.95
CA ALA A 46 -11.73 -10.71 10.42
C ALA A 46 -12.82 -11.45 9.62
N ASP A 47 -13.91 -10.78 9.28
CA ASP A 47 -15.03 -11.34 8.52
C ASP A 47 -14.68 -11.45 7.02
N ALA A 48 -13.85 -10.55 6.50
CA ALA A 48 -13.39 -10.55 5.12
C ALA A 48 -12.25 -11.56 4.85
N GLU A 49 -11.46 -11.90 5.88
CA GLU A 49 -10.27 -12.76 5.76
C GLU A 49 -10.55 -14.11 5.06
N PRO A 50 -11.62 -14.88 5.39
CA PRO A 50 -11.88 -16.15 4.73
C PRO A 50 -11.98 -16.04 3.21
N ALA A 51 -12.53 -14.93 2.69
CA ALA A 51 -12.60 -14.69 1.26
C ALA A 51 -11.22 -14.34 0.68
N ALA A 52 -10.45 -13.49 1.37
CA ALA A 52 -9.09 -13.12 0.98
C ALA A 52 -8.15 -14.34 0.90
N LEU A 53 -8.30 -15.30 1.82
CA LEU A 53 -7.47 -16.51 1.88
C LEU A 53 -7.72 -17.49 0.72
N ARG A 54 -8.93 -17.54 0.14
CA ARG A 54 -9.29 -18.56 -0.89
C ARG A 54 -8.33 -18.53 -2.08
N GLY A 55 -7.93 -17.36 -2.53
CA GLY A 55 -7.01 -17.18 -3.66
C GLY A 55 -5.53 -17.33 -3.30
N GLN A 56 -5.20 -17.44 -2.02
CA GLN A 56 -3.82 -17.30 -1.52
C GLN A 56 -3.33 -18.50 -0.71
N ARG A 57 -4.07 -19.60 -0.66
CA ARG A 57 -3.77 -20.79 0.18
C ARG A 57 -2.36 -21.39 0.00
N ALA A 58 -1.74 -21.20 -1.16
CA ALA A 58 -0.36 -21.67 -1.41
C ALA A 58 0.72 -20.80 -0.72
N ARG A 59 0.34 -19.58 -0.31
CA ARG A 59 1.20 -18.54 0.25
C ARG A 59 0.80 -18.15 1.67
N VAL A 60 -0.49 -18.20 1.98
CA VAL A 60 -1.04 -17.75 3.26
C VAL A 60 -2.00 -18.80 3.80
N VAL A 61 -1.78 -19.20 5.05
CA VAL A 61 -2.58 -20.22 5.73
C VAL A 61 -2.91 -19.74 7.13
N ARG A 62 -4.19 -19.80 7.51
CA ARG A 62 -4.61 -19.67 8.90
C ARG A 62 -4.73 -21.05 9.54
N ASN A 63 -4.12 -21.23 10.71
CA ASN A 63 -4.24 -22.40 11.56
C ASN A 63 -4.62 -21.96 12.98
N GLY A 64 -5.91 -21.98 13.30
CA GLY A 64 -6.43 -21.43 14.55
C GLY A 64 -6.08 -19.94 14.69
N ALA A 65 -5.42 -19.59 15.79
CA ALA A 65 -4.96 -18.23 16.11
C ALA A 65 -3.73 -17.79 15.29
N THR A 66 -3.07 -18.68 14.55
CA THR A 66 -1.84 -18.35 13.83
C THR A 66 -2.10 -18.16 12.35
N LEU A 67 -1.76 -16.97 11.84
CA LEU A 67 -1.64 -16.66 10.42
C LEU A 67 -0.19 -16.87 9.97
N LEU A 68 -0.01 -17.80 9.02
CA LEU A 68 1.28 -18.12 8.42
C LEU A 68 1.37 -17.47 7.04
N LEU A 69 2.36 -16.59 6.86
CA LEU A 69 2.71 -15.95 5.60
C LEU A 69 3.99 -16.59 5.06
N ARG A 70 3.93 -17.26 3.91
CA ARG A 70 5.10 -17.85 3.27
C ARG A 70 6.00 -16.73 2.75
N VAL A 71 7.26 -16.76 3.15
CA VAL A 71 8.27 -15.79 2.76
C VAL A 71 9.47 -16.56 2.24
N ARG A 72 9.71 -16.51 0.92
CA ARG A 72 10.76 -17.29 0.25
C ARG A 72 10.84 -18.75 0.76
N ASP A 73 11.90 -19.08 1.50
CA ASP A 73 12.25 -20.41 2.02
C ASP A 73 11.79 -20.63 3.48
N THR A 74 11.04 -19.68 4.05
CA THR A 74 10.54 -19.70 5.43
C THR A 74 9.08 -19.22 5.50
N ALA A 75 8.57 -19.00 6.71
CA ALA A 75 7.28 -18.38 6.96
C ALA A 75 7.37 -17.36 8.11
N VAL A 76 6.59 -16.30 7.99
CA VAL A 76 6.27 -15.38 9.08
C VAL A 76 5.00 -15.87 9.76
N ALA A 77 5.11 -16.19 11.05
CA ALA A 77 3.96 -16.48 11.90
C ALA A 77 3.50 -15.21 12.63
N LEU A 78 2.20 -14.93 12.56
CA LEU A 78 1.50 -13.90 13.31
C LEU A 78 0.43 -14.61 14.15
N THR A 79 0.54 -14.54 15.47
CA THR A 79 -0.36 -15.26 16.38
C THR A 79 -1.24 -14.26 17.11
N ASP A 80 -2.55 -14.45 17.01
CA ASP A 80 -3.53 -13.67 17.75
C ASP A 80 -3.31 -13.83 19.27
N GLN A 81 -3.41 -12.74 20.01
CA GLN A 81 -3.36 -12.71 21.47
C GLN A 81 -4.76 -12.34 21.96
N LEU A 82 -5.58 -13.35 22.22
CA LEU A 82 -7.00 -13.20 22.57
C LEU A 82 -7.36 -14.09 23.76
N GLY A 83 -8.45 -13.75 24.45
CA GLY A 83 -9.06 -14.56 25.50
C GLY A 83 -9.06 -13.89 26.88
N ASP A 84 -9.81 -14.48 27.81
CA ASP A 84 -10.11 -13.89 29.12
C ASP A 84 -8.88 -13.67 30.00
N SER A 85 -7.78 -14.37 29.73
CA SER A 85 -6.51 -14.20 30.44
C SER A 85 -5.61 -13.11 29.87
N VAL A 86 -5.99 -12.48 28.75
CA VAL A 86 -5.24 -11.38 28.11
C VAL A 86 -5.97 -10.07 28.40
N PRO A 87 -5.32 -9.07 29.03
CA PRO A 87 -5.92 -7.75 29.25
C PRO A 87 -6.49 -7.17 27.96
N ALA A 88 -7.67 -6.55 28.02
CA ALA A 88 -8.39 -6.11 26.83
C ALA A 88 -7.57 -5.17 25.93
N ASP A 89 -6.77 -4.30 26.52
CA ASP A 89 -5.87 -3.35 25.83
C ASP A 89 -4.59 -3.98 25.26
N GLU A 90 -4.28 -5.22 25.65
CA GLU A 90 -3.20 -6.05 25.11
C GLU A 90 -3.70 -7.01 24.03
N GLN A 91 -5.01 -7.22 23.90
CA GLN A 91 -5.55 -8.13 22.91
C GLN A 91 -5.28 -7.62 21.49
N VAL A 92 -4.77 -8.52 20.65
CA VAL A 92 -4.47 -8.24 19.24
C VAL A 92 -4.87 -9.40 18.34
N ARG A 93 -5.51 -9.06 17.22
CA ARG A 93 -5.80 -9.97 16.13
C ARG A 93 -5.11 -9.52 14.86
N TYR A 94 -4.54 -10.47 14.14
CA TYR A 94 -4.01 -10.28 12.81
C TYR A 94 -5.01 -10.86 11.81
N SER A 95 -5.39 -10.12 10.77
CA SER A 95 -6.30 -10.62 9.73
C SER A 95 -5.70 -10.37 8.35
N PHE A 96 -5.55 -11.41 7.55
CA PHE A 96 -5.01 -11.28 6.20
C PHE A 96 -5.97 -10.49 5.30
N VAL A 97 -5.45 -9.44 4.65
CA VAL A 97 -6.23 -8.56 3.78
C VAL A 97 -5.95 -8.89 2.31
N ALA A 98 -4.70 -8.80 1.89
CA ALA A 98 -4.32 -8.96 0.49
C ALA A 98 -2.85 -9.31 0.28
N VAL A 99 -2.54 -9.81 -0.91
CA VAL A 99 -1.19 -9.71 -1.48
C VAL A 99 -1.16 -8.46 -2.36
N ARG A 100 -0.13 -7.63 -2.21
CA ARG A 100 0.18 -6.47 -3.07
C ARG A 100 1.33 -6.86 -4.01
N PRO A 101 1.06 -7.59 -5.12
CA PRO A 101 2.12 -8.05 -6.02
C PRO A 101 2.94 -6.91 -6.61
N GLU A 102 2.33 -5.75 -6.82
CA GLU A 102 2.97 -4.53 -7.32
C GLU A 102 4.05 -3.96 -6.37
N LEU A 103 4.05 -4.36 -5.10
CA LEU A 103 5.02 -3.95 -4.09
C LEU A 103 5.84 -5.12 -3.53
N GLY A 104 5.45 -6.36 -3.81
CA GLY A 104 6.01 -7.54 -3.16
C GLY A 104 5.71 -7.59 -1.66
N LEU A 105 4.48 -7.23 -1.26
CA LEU A 105 4.06 -7.20 0.15
C LEU A 105 2.84 -8.08 0.42
N TYR A 106 2.75 -8.65 1.61
CA TYR A 106 1.48 -9.02 2.24
C TYR A 106 0.94 -7.82 3.01
N GLU A 107 -0.38 -7.66 2.99
CA GLU A 107 -1.11 -6.70 3.81
C GLU A 107 -1.94 -7.44 4.84
N VAL A 108 -1.76 -7.07 6.10
CA VAL A 108 -2.41 -7.66 7.26
C VAL A 108 -2.99 -6.54 8.10
N ALA A 109 -4.29 -6.62 8.40
CA ALA A 109 -4.92 -5.75 9.38
C ALA A 109 -4.49 -6.18 10.79
N VAL A 110 -4.11 -5.21 11.62
CA VAL A 110 -3.84 -5.40 13.04
C VAL A 110 -4.98 -4.74 13.79
N LEU A 111 -5.76 -5.53 14.51
CA LEU A 111 -6.93 -5.09 15.25
C LEU A 111 -6.65 -5.27 16.75
N ALA A 112 -6.71 -4.18 17.50
CA ALA A 112 -6.71 -4.17 18.95
C ALA A 112 -8.00 -3.52 19.45
N TRP A 113 -8.24 -3.53 20.76
CA TRP A 113 -9.50 -3.05 21.38
C TRP A 113 -10.00 -1.70 20.84
N GLU A 114 -9.13 -0.68 20.86
CA GLU A 114 -9.46 0.68 20.41
C GLU A 114 -8.57 1.18 19.27
N ARG A 115 -7.61 0.37 18.86
CA ARG A 115 -6.58 0.74 17.89
C ARG A 115 -6.60 -0.21 16.71
N SER A 116 -6.31 0.33 15.55
CA SER A 116 -6.06 -0.46 14.36
C SER A 116 -4.81 0.04 13.66
N ALA A 117 -4.14 -0.87 12.95
CA ALA A 117 -3.01 -0.52 12.10
C ALA A 117 -2.97 -1.47 10.91
N THR A 118 -2.10 -1.17 9.96
CA THR A 118 -1.79 -2.09 8.87
C THR A 118 -0.35 -2.56 8.98
N LEU A 119 -0.17 -3.88 9.08
CA LEU A 119 1.11 -4.56 9.03
C LEU A 119 1.40 -4.99 7.59
N LEU A 120 2.49 -4.47 7.05
CA LEU A 120 3.04 -4.85 5.75
C LEU A 120 4.21 -5.81 5.96
N VAL A 121 4.19 -6.94 5.25
CA VAL A 121 5.25 -7.96 5.34
C VAL A 121 5.85 -8.19 3.96
N ASP A 122 7.16 -8.00 3.82
CA ASP A 122 7.87 -8.27 2.57
C ASP A 122 7.82 -9.77 2.22
N VAL A 123 7.38 -10.11 1.01
CA VAL A 123 7.17 -11.52 0.59
C VAL A 123 8.48 -12.29 0.39
N VAL A 124 9.62 -11.61 0.34
CA VAL A 124 10.95 -12.19 0.14
C VAL A 124 11.73 -12.26 1.45
N THR A 125 11.74 -11.18 2.22
CA THR A 125 12.56 -11.09 3.45
C THR A 125 11.77 -11.30 4.73
N GLY A 126 10.45 -11.11 4.70
CA GLY A 126 9.60 -11.18 5.88
C GLY A 126 9.74 -9.95 6.77
N HIS A 127 10.44 -8.91 6.30
CA HIS A 127 10.56 -7.64 7.00
C HIS A 127 9.17 -7.05 7.24
N ARG A 128 8.95 -6.55 8.45
CA ARG A 128 7.67 -6.06 8.93
C ARG A 128 7.69 -4.55 9.04
N THR A 129 6.66 -3.90 8.50
CA THR A 129 6.47 -2.45 8.61
C THR A 129 5.04 -2.17 9.05
N VAL A 130 4.88 -1.44 10.14
CA VAL A 130 3.55 -1.00 10.60
C VAL A 130 3.28 0.40 10.04
N THR A 131 2.09 0.58 9.50
CA THR A 131 1.58 1.84 8.98
C THR A 131 0.28 2.20 9.70
N TRP A 132 -0.03 3.48 9.80
CA TRP A 132 -1.20 3.94 10.58
C TRP A 132 -2.54 3.43 10.01
N ALA A 133 -2.62 3.23 8.70
CA ALA A 133 -3.82 2.78 8.00
C ALA A 133 -3.43 2.03 6.71
N PRO A 134 -4.38 1.41 5.99
CA PRO A 134 -4.09 0.74 4.73
C PRO A 134 -3.42 1.65 3.70
N PRO A 135 -2.30 1.23 3.07
CA PRO A 135 -1.59 2.05 2.11
C PRO A 135 -2.23 2.00 0.71
N VAL A 136 -1.97 3.04 -0.07
CA VAL A 136 -2.23 3.07 -1.52
C VAL A 136 -0.91 3.21 -2.26
N ALA A 137 -0.63 2.30 -3.20
CA ALA A 137 0.59 2.31 -4.01
C ALA A 137 0.60 3.45 -5.03
N SER A 138 1.76 4.10 -5.21
CA SER A 138 1.98 5.04 -6.30
C SER A 138 1.94 4.33 -7.66
N PRO A 139 1.61 5.03 -8.75
CA PRO A 139 1.51 4.41 -10.08
C PRO A 139 2.81 3.80 -10.59
N ASP A 140 3.97 4.27 -10.10
CA ASP A 140 5.28 3.72 -10.42
C ASP A 140 5.74 2.60 -9.47
N GLY A 141 4.92 2.24 -8.48
CA GLY A 141 5.20 1.20 -7.48
C GLY A 141 6.33 1.53 -6.51
N ARG A 142 6.85 2.77 -6.50
CA ARG A 142 8.00 3.16 -5.68
C ARG A 142 7.62 3.72 -4.32
N ARG A 143 6.34 4.05 -4.11
CA ARG A 143 5.87 4.69 -2.88
C ARG A 143 4.51 4.19 -2.44
N LEU A 144 4.22 4.47 -1.19
CA LEU A 144 2.92 4.28 -0.56
C LEU A 144 2.46 5.58 0.06
N ALA A 145 1.19 5.91 -0.09
CA ALA A 145 0.51 6.95 0.66
C ALA A 145 -0.40 6.26 1.69
N VAL A 146 -0.36 6.73 2.92
CA VAL A 146 -1.21 6.27 4.03
C VAL A 146 -1.98 7.49 4.53
N ALA A 147 -3.30 7.35 4.64
CA ALA A 147 -4.19 8.36 5.20
C ALA A 147 -4.95 7.74 6.37
N SER A 148 -4.68 8.26 7.57
CA SER A 148 -5.25 7.78 8.82
C SER A 148 -6.12 8.87 9.44
N LEU A 149 -7.35 8.52 9.78
CA LEU A 149 -8.37 9.42 10.29
C LEU A 149 -8.77 9.00 11.71
N ASP A 150 -8.56 9.88 12.68
CA ASP A 150 -9.09 9.73 14.04
C ASP A 150 -9.25 11.11 14.69
N LEU A 151 -10.43 11.72 14.53
CA LEU A 151 -10.68 13.09 15.00
C LEU A 151 -11.30 13.16 16.39
N GLU A 152 -11.82 12.06 16.90
CA GLU A 152 -12.69 12.07 18.09
C GLU A 152 -12.08 11.25 19.22
N ALA A 153 -11.67 10.01 18.92
CA ALA A 153 -11.29 9.05 19.94
C ALA A 153 -9.81 9.17 20.32
N GLY A 154 -8.95 9.54 19.36
CA GLY A 154 -7.52 9.79 19.58
C GLY A 154 -6.72 8.51 19.87
N PHE A 155 -7.24 7.36 19.47
CA PHE A 155 -6.59 6.07 19.67
C PHE A 155 -5.61 5.74 18.53
N ASN A 156 -5.84 6.29 17.35
CA ASN A 156 -4.99 6.17 16.18
C ASN A 156 -4.46 7.56 15.77
N PRO A 157 -3.32 7.63 15.06
CA PRO A 157 -2.84 8.89 14.54
C PRO A 157 -3.81 9.48 13.51
N ASN A 158 -4.09 10.79 13.60
CA ASN A 158 -4.81 11.53 12.58
C ASN A 158 -3.81 12.23 11.65
N GLY A 159 -3.56 11.68 10.47
CA GLY A 159 -2.50 12.19 9.64
C GLY A 159 -2.19 11.40 8.38
N LEU A 160 -1.07 11.78 7.75
CA LEU A 160 -0.61 11.24 6.49
C LEU A 160 0.80 10.67 6.65
N GLN A 161 1.08 9.56 5.97
CA GLN A 161 2.45 9.08 5.77
C GLN A 161 2.74 8.85 4.29
N VAL A 162 4.00 9.03 3.92
CA VAL A 162 4.56 8.58 2.65
C VAL A 162 5.75 7.67 2.92
N TRP A 163 5.67 6.46 2.38
CA TRP A 163 6.74 5.47 2.46
C TRP A 163 7.36 5.24 1.09
N ARG A 164 8.68 5.02 1.05
CA ARG A 164 9.40 4.58 -0.15
C ARG A 164 9.65 3.10 -0.11
N ARG A 165 9.38 2.43 -1.22
CA ARG A 165 9.79 1.05 -1.46
C ARG A 165 11.30 1.01 -1.72
N GLY A 166 12.04 0.48 -0.76
CA GLY A 166 13.42 0.04 -0.96
C GLY A 166 13.48 -1.30 -1.69
N ARG A 167 14.66 -1.90 -1.78
CA ARG A 167 14.81 -3.23 -2.37
C ARG A 167 14.04 -4.28 -1.55
N ASP A 168 14.24 -4.26 -0.24
CA ASP A 168 13.82 -5.31 0.68
C ASP A 168 13.11 -4.77 1.94
N SER A 169 12.83 -3.46 1.97
CA SER A 169 12.18 -2.76 3.07
C SER A 169 11.27 -1.62 2.59
N LEU A 170 10.49 -1.06 3.51
CA LEU A 170 9.83 0.23 3.38
C LEU A 170 10.54 1.24 4.27
N GLU A 171 10.81 2.41 3.73
CA GLU A 171 11.43 3.53 4.46
C GLU A 171 10.44 4.68 4.55
N LEU A 172 10.24 5.24 5.74
CA LEU A 172 9.40 6.41 5.93
C LEU A 172 10.08 7.63 5.28
N GLU A 173 9.48 8.20 4.24
CA GLU A 173 9.98 9.44 3.61
C GLU A 173 9.43 10.69 4.29
N TRP A 174 8.19 10.63 4.77
CA TRP A 174 7.49 11.77 5.34
C TRP A 174 6.27 11.33 6.14
N GLU A 175 5.98 12.05 7.21
CA GLU A 175 4.71 11.97 7.92
C GLU A 175 4.29 13.36 8.41
N VAL A 176 2.99 13.52 8.64
CA VAL A 176 2.42 14.69 9.30
C VAL A 176 1.18 14.28 10.07
N GLU A 177 1.11 14.72 11.32
CA GLU A 177 -0.15 14.72 12.08
C GLU A 177 -0.92 16.00 11.79
N LEU A 178 -2.24 15.85 11.65
CA LEU A 178 -3.14 16.91 11.25
C LEU A 178 -4.01 17.33 12.42
N THR A 179 -4.23 18.64 12.54
CA THR A 179 -5.09 19.24 13.56
C THR A 179 -6.23 20.01 12.89
N GLY A 180 -7.41 19.97 13.50
CA GLY A 180 -8.64 20.60 12.98
C GLY A 180 -9.31 19.87 11.81
N TRP A 181 -8.61 18.97 11.13
CA TRP A 181 -9.19 18.12 10.09
C TRP A 181 -8.43 16.81 9.98
N GLY A 182 -9.06 15.82 9.35
CA GLY A 182 -8.49 14.50 9.13
C GLY A 182 -8.59 14.08 7.67
N PRO A 183 -7.66 13.23 7.21
CA PRO A 183 -7.60 12.84 5.82
C PRO A 183 -8.56 11.69 5.53
N GLY A 184 -9.37 11.84 4.48
CA GLY A 184 -10.08 10.73 3.87
C GLY A 184 -9.17 9.86 2.99
N PRO A 185 -9.75 8.92 2.22
CA PRO A 185 -8.98 8.00 1.38
C PRO A 185 -8.03 8.71 0.41
N ALA A 186 -6.79 8.24 0.34
CA ALA A 186 -5.78 8.75 -0.59
C ALA A 186 -5.95 8.18 -2.00
N ARG A 187 -5.65 9.00 -3.01
CA ARG A 187 -5.60 8.57 -4.42
C ARG A 187 -4.44 9.25 -5.14
N TRP A 188 -3.52 8.46 -5.67
CA TRP A 188 -2.42 9.01 -6.47
C TRP A 188 -2.92 9.63 -7.78
N LEU A 189 -2.38 10.80 -8.10
CA LEU A 189 -2.56 11.46 -9.39
C LEU A 189 -1.41 11.11 -10.34
N ASP A 190 -0.19 11.03 -9.79
CA ASP A 190 1.05 10.59 -10.45
C ASP A 190 2.07 10.14 -9.38
N ALA A 191 3.31 9.83 -9.76
CA ALA A 191 4.34 9.35 -8.83
C ALA A 191 4.81 10.37 -7.75
N GLY A 192 4.45 11.64 -7.92
CA GLY A 192 4.85 12.75 -7.04
C GLY A 192 3.69 13.48 -6.37
N ARG A 193 2.44 13.10 -6.66
CA ARG A 193 1.25 13.79 -6.16
C ARG A 193 0.12 12.82 -5.86
N PHE A 194 -0.55 13.00 -4.74
CA PHE A 194 -1.79 12.31 -4.41
C PHE A 194 -2.82 13.27 -3.82
N LEU A 195 -4.09 12.91 -3.95
CA LEU A 195 -5.24 13.66 -3.46
C LEU A 195 -5.77 12.98 -2.20
N VAL A 196 -6.17 13.76 -1.21
CA VAL A 196 -6.95 13.28 -0.06
C VAL A 196 -8.13 14.20 0.18
N SER A 197 -9.24 13.62 0.63
CA SER A 197 -10.41 14.38 1.08
C SER A 197 -10.12 14.98 2.45
N ARG A 198 -10.65 16.17 2.72
CA ARG A 198 -10.59 16.81 4.03
C ARG A 198 -11.90 16.56 4.78
N VAL A 199 -11.80 15.88 5.91
CA VAL A 199 -12.89 15.67 6.86
C VAL A 199 -12.69 16.66 8.01
N PRO A 200 -13.56 17.66 8.19
CA PRO A 200 -13.41 18.62 9.27
C PRO A 200 -13.69 17.98 10.63
N ALA A 201 -12.95 18.40 11.65
CA ALA A 201 -13.36 18.12 13.03
C ALA A 201 -14.64 18.89 13.36
N ALA A 202 -15.45 18.38 14.28
CA ALA A 202 -16.76 18.95 14.62
C ALA A 202 -16.68 20.45 14.97
N ASP A 203 -15.61 20.86 15.65
CA ASP A 203 -15.38 22.23 16.12
C ASP A 203 -14.40 23.03 15.24
N SER A 204 -14.13 22.58 14.00
CA SER A 204 -13.17 23.25 13.13
C SER A 204 -13.82 24.12 12.06
N ASP A 205 -13.24 25.30 11.85
CA ASP A 205 -13.52 26.16 10.69
C ASP A 205 -12.92 25.60 9.37
N ALA A 206 -12.24 24.45 9.42
CA ALA A 206 -11.72 23.81 8.23
C ALA A 206 -12.88 23.44 7.29
N GLY A 207 -12.92 24.02 6.09
CA GLY A 207 -13.90 23.61 5.08
C GLY A 207 -13.67 22.18 4.61
N ALA A 208 -14.73 21.42 4.37
CA ALA A 208 -14.63 20.16 3.62
C ALA A 208 -14.08 20.41 2.21
N GLY A 209 -13.38 19.44 1.63
CA GLY A 209 -12.81 19.61 0.28
C GLY A 209 -11.72 18.61 -0.05
N CYS A 210 -10.86 18.99 -1.01
CA CYS A 210 -9.70 18.21 -1.42
C CYS A 210 -8.42 18.96 -1.10
N VAL A 211 -7.37 18.24 -0.74
CA VAL A 211 -6.01 18.75 -0.75
C VAL A 211 -5.12 17.84 -1.56
N VAL A 212 -4.13 18.45 -2.23
CA VAL A 212 -3.08 17.72 -2.92
C VAL A 212 -1.89 17.62 -1.98
N VAL A 213 -1.30 16.44 -1.91
CA VAL A 213 -0.02 16.22 -1.26
C VAL A 213 1.00 16.01 -2.36
N ALA A 214 1.99 16.89 -2.43
CA ALA A 214 2.95 16.94 -3.52
C ALA A 214 4.38 16.85 -3.01
N ARG A 215 5.22 16.16 -3.78
CA ARG A 215 6.66 16.11 -3.57
C ARG A 215 7.29 17.42 -4.06
N ALA A 216 7.93 18.14 -3.16
CA ALA A 216 8.75 19.31 -3.44
C ALA A 216 10.24 18.99 -3.28
N ALA A 217 11.11 19.96 -3.64
CA ALA A 217 12.57 19.82 -3.51
C ALA A 217 13.04 19.48 -2.09
N ARG A 218 12.25 19.87 -1.06
CA ARG A 218 12.54 19.62 0.36
C ARG A 218 11.62 18.57 1.00
N GLY A 219 11.09 17.64 0.22
CA GLY A 219 10.19 16.58 0.70
C GLY A 219 8.72 16.85 0.39
N TRP A 220 7.83 16.10 1.04
CA TRP A 220 6.39 16.15 0.79
C TRP A 220 5.72 17.30 1.54
N ARG A 221 4.67 17.87 0.93
CA ARG A 221 3.89 18.97 1.52
C ARG A 221 2.43 18.83 1.14
N VAL A 222 1.56 19.16 2.08
CA VAL A 222 0.15 19.42 1.80
C VAL A 222 0.07 20.79 1.12
N THR A 223 -0.50 20.84 -0.07
CA THR A 223 -0.78 22.08 -0.80
C THR A 223 -2.27 22.36 -0.80
N ALA A 224 -2.63 23.64 -0.79
CA ALA A 224 -3.99 24.05 -1.11
C ALA A 224 -4.37 23.50 -2.51
N PRO A 225 -5.64 23.17 -2.75
CA PRO A 225 -6.12 22.84 -4.09
C PRO A 225 -5.87 23.99 -5.08
#